data_AF-A0A2E1N7W3-F1
#
_entry.id   AF-A0A2E1N7W3-F1
#
_cell.length_a   1.000
_cell.length_b   1.000
_cell.length_c   1.000
_cell.angle_alpha   90.00
_cell.angle_beta   90.00
_cell.angle_gamma   90.00
#
_symmetry.space_group_name_H-M   'P 1'
#
loop_
_entity.id
_entity.type
_entity.pdbx_description
1 polymer ?
#
loop_
_entity_poly.entity_id
_entity_poly.type
_entity_poly.pdbx_seq_one_letter_code
_entity_poly.pdbx_strand_id
1 'polypeptide(L)'
;MTSTQQTPDENVLRDGLHKASALVALLEQELALLTAGDLDSFEALQSRKAEVLESLSALVPALSGEVPLEKGPDTETTAALVEEIKDILATCRDAHLKNAILIDRKIEATRSALEVLRSSRSADTGETYDKLGRIKRGYSRGRQTDV
;
A
#
# COMPACT_ATOMS: atom_id res chain seq x y z
N MET A 1 11.03 -50.96 14.81
CA MET A 1 10.17 -49.95 15.46
C MET A 1 9.66 -49.03 14.37
N THR A 2 8.35 -48.84 14.38
CA THR A 2 7.48 -48.54 13.23
C THR A 2 7.76 -47.21 12.54
N SER A 3 7.65 -47.26 11.21
CA SER A 3 7.75 -46.17 10.24
C SER A 3 7.12 -44.86 10.68
N THR A 4 7.93 -43.81 10.72
CA THR A 4 7.52 -42.41 10.62
C THR A 4 7.21 -42.12 9.14
N GLN A 5 6.08 -42.59 8.63
CA GLN A 5 5.61 -42.19 7.30
C GLN A 5 4.56 -41.09 7.45
N GLN A 6 4.99 -39.88 7.05
CA GLN A 6 4.20 -38.94 6.26
C GLN A 6 3.14 -38.11 7.01
N THR A 7 3.56 -36.98 7.60
CA THR A 7 2.71 -35.79 7.85
C THR A 7 3.24 -34.55 7.08
N PRO A 8 3.28 -34.54 5.73
CA PRO A 8 3.66 -33.35 4.98
C PRO A 8 2.55 -32.30 4.92
N ASP A 9 1.26 -32.66 4.99
CA ASP A 9 0.17 -31.69 4.81
C ASP A 9 -0.07 -30.81 6.06
N GLU A 10 -0.09 -31.41 7.26
CA GLU A 10 -0.38 -30.68 8.50
C GLU A 10 0.73 -29.66 8.85
N ASN A 11 2.00 -30.01 8.58
CA ASN A 11 3.14 -29.11 8.80
C ASN A 11 3.15 -27.94 7.81
N VAL A 12 2.75 -28.17 6.56
CA VAL A 12 2.61 -27.14 5.53
C VAL A 12 1.47 -26.19 5.87
N LEU A 13 0.34 -26.70 6.38
CA LEU A 13 -0.76 -25.85 6.87
C LEU A 13 -0.35 -25.02 8.08
N ARG A 14 0.35 -25.59 9.06
CA ARG A 14 0.87 -24.84 10.23
C ARG A 14 1.83 -23.72 9.80
N ASP A 15 2.74 -24.01 8.87
CA ASP A 15 3.64 -23.00 8.32
C ASP A 15 2.86 -21.88 7.58
N GLY A 16 1.81 -22.25 6.85
CA GLY A 16 0.88 -21.28 6.26
C GLY A 16 0.18 -20.39 7.27
N LEU A 17 -0.27 -20.95 8.39
CA LEU A 17 -0.89 -20.19 9.49
C LEU A 17 0.11 -19.19 10.10
N HIS A 18 1.34 -19.63 10.37
CA HIS A 18 2.40 -18.76 10.89
C HIS A 18 2.73 -17.62 9.93
N LYS A 19 2.81 -17.90 8.62
CA LYS A 19 3.05 -16.90 7.58
C LYS A 19 1.88 -15.92 7.43
N ALA A 20 0.64 -16.40 7.52
CA ALA A 20 -0.55 -15.56 7.47
C ALA A 20 -0.61 -14.61 8.68
N SER A 21 -0.31 -15.12 9.89
CA SER A 21 -0.20 -14.29 11.10
C SER A 21 0.95 -13.28 11.00
N ALA A 22 2.10 -13.67 10.45
CA ALA A 22 3.21 -12.76 10.20
C ALA A 22 2.82 -11.64 9.21
N LEU A 23 2.00 -11.95 8.19
CA LEU A 23 1.48 -10.95 7.27
C LEU A 23 0.55 -9.95 7.98
N VAL A 24 -0.31 -10.39 8.90
CA VAL A 24 -1.14 -9.48 9.72
C VAL A 24 -0.25 -8.51 10.49
N ALA A 25 0.76 -9.03 11.20
CA ALA A 25 1.67 -8.19 11.98
C ALA A 25 2.44 -7.19 11.12
N LEU A 26 2.84 -7.57 9.90
CA LEU A 26 3.45 -6.65 8.93
C LEU A 26 2.48 -5.56 8.47
N LEU A 27 1.22 -5.89 8.20
CA LEU A 27 0.20 -4.91 7.80
C LEU A 27 -0.14 -3.92 8.92
N GLU A 28 -0.10 -4.36 10.18
CA GLU A 28 -0.24 -3.48 11.35
C GLU A 28 0.94 -2.54 11.51
N GLN A 29 2.17 -3.04 11.28
CA GLN A 29 3.38 -2.20 11.26
C GLN A 29 3.32 -1.17 10.11
N GLU A 30 2.90 -1.59 8.91
CA GLU A 30 2.66 -0.68 7.79
C GLU A 30 1.67 0.43 8.18
N LEU A 31 0.56 0.07 8.83
CA LEU A 31 -0.44 1.04 9.29
C LEU A 31 0.16 2.05 10.28
N ALA A 32 0.97 1.59 11.23
CA ALA A 32 1.64 2.45 12.21
C ALA A 32 2.63 3.42 11.53
N LEU A 33 3.45 2.93 10.60
CA LEU A 33 4.42 3.73 9.86
C LEU A 33 3.73 4.73 8.91
N LEU A 34 2.69 4.28 8.20
CA LEU A 34 1.86 5.14 7.37
C LEU A 34 1.20 6.23 8.20
N THR A 35 0.78 5.95 9.43
CA THR A 35 0.20 6.96 10.34
C THR A 35 1.27 7.95 10.81
N ALA A 36 2.45 7.45 11.21
CA ALA A 36 3.58 8.26 11.66
C ALA A 36 4.22 9.10 10.53
N GLY A 37 4.00 8.73 9.27
CA GLY A 37 4.57 9.41 8.10
C GLY A 37 6.02 9.00 7.78
N ASP A 38 6.49 7.89 8.34
CA ASP A 38 7.80 7.33 8.05
C ASP A 38 7.75 6.46 6.78
N LEU A 39 8.01 7.10 5.64
CA LEU A 39 7.94 6.45 4.32
C LEU A 39 9.16 5.58 4.02
N ASP A 40 10.34 5.92 4.56
CA ASP A 40 11.58 5.17 4.32
C ASP A 40 11.47 3.78 4.98
N SER A 41 11.00 3.73 6.24
CA SER A 41 10.72 2.47 6.92
C SER A 41 9.59 1.70 6.24
N PHE A 42 8.55 2.39 5.73
CA PHE A 42 7.46 1.75 4.99
C PHE A 42 7.94 1.10 3.68
N GLU A 43 8.85 1.73 2.95
CA GLU A 43 9.43 1.18 1.72
C GLU A 43 10.28 -0.06 2.01
N ALA A 44 11.09 -0.03 3.09
CA ALA A 44 11.85 -1.19 3.53
C ALA A 44 10.95 -2.40 3.89
N LEU A 45 9.75 -2.16 4.40
CA LEU A 45 8.78 -3.21 4.69
C LEU A 45 8.19 -3.87 3.42
N GLN A 46 8.20 -3.20 2.26
CA GLN A 46 7.63 -3.74 1.03
C GLN A 46 8.35 -5.00 0.54
N SER A 47 9.69 -5.04 0.65
CA SER A 47 10.46 -6.23 0.27
C SER A 47 10.09 -7.44 1.12
N ARG A 48 9.99 -7.25 2.44
CA ARG A 48 9.62 -8.31 3.38
C ARG A 48 8.19 -8.80 3.16
N LYS A 49 7.27 -7.90 2.84
CA LYS A 49 5.89 -8.24 2.48
C LYS A 49 5.82 -9.08 1.21
N ALA A 50 6.60 -8.74 0.19
CA ALA A 50 6.67 -9.51 -1.05
C ALA A 50 7.14 -10.95 -0.81
N GLU A 51 8.19 -11.15 0.00
CA GLU A 51 8.68 -12.49 0.37
C GLU A 51 7.63 -13.33 1.11
N VAL A 52 6.89 -12.73 2.04
CA VAL A 52 5.81 -13.41 2.77
C VAL A 52 4.64 -13.74 1.86
N LEU A 53 4.27 -12.84 0.95
CA LEU A 53 3.21 -13.08 -0.04
C LEU A 53 3.59 -14.17 -1.05
N GLU A 54 4.84 -14.21 -1.51
CA GLU A 54 5.34 -15.27 -2.38
C GLU A 54 5.33 -16.64 -1.66
N SER A 55 5.74 -16.65 -0.40
CA SER A 55 5.68 -17.86 0.43
C SER A 55 4.24 -18.33 0.68
N LEU A 56 3.28 -17.40 0.82
CA LEU A 56 1.86 -17.71 0.97
C LEU A 56 1.21 -18.14 -0.35
N SER A 57 1.60 -17.54 -1.48
CA SER A 57 1.05 -17.89 -2.80
C SER A 57 1.40 -19.33 -3.20
N ALA A 58 2.59 -19.80 -2.82
CA ALA A 58 2.99 -21.19 -2.98
C ALA A 58 2.11 -22.18 -2.18
N LEU A 59 1.44 -21.71 -1.13
CA LEU A 59 0.56 -22.52 -0.27
C LEU A 59 -0.92 -22.48 -0.71
N VAL A 60 -1.29 -21.53 -1.58
CA VAL A 60 -2.68 -21.39 -2.09
C VAL A 60 -3.21 -22.66 -2.77
N PRO A 61 -2.43 -23.39 -3.61
CA PRO A 61 -2.91 -24.63 -4.22
C PRO A 61 -3.25 -25.73 -3.21
N ALA A 62 -2.50 -25.78 -2.10
CA ALA A 62 -2.76 -26.72 -1.00
C ALA A 62 -3.99 -26.32 -0.17
N LEU A 63 -4.26 -25.02 -0.04
CA LEU A 63 -5.41 -24.46 0.68
C LEU A 63 -6.73 -24.54 -0.12
N SER A 64 -6.66 -24.47 -1.45
CA SER A 64 -7.84 -24.53 -2.35
C SER A 64 -8.33 -25.95 -2.64
N GLY A 65 -7.62 -26.99 -2.19
CA GLY A 65 -8.03 -28.38 -2.38
C GLY A 65 -7.86 -28.92 -3.81
N GLU A 66 -7.01 -28.28 -4.63
CA GLU A 66 -6.64 -28.79 -5.96
C GLU A 66 -5.77 -30.06 -5.87
N VAL A 67 -5.10 -30.26 -4.74
CA VAL A 67 -4.45 -31.52 -4.38
C VAL A 67 -5.42 -32.32 -3.50
N PRO A 68 -5.86 -33.53 -3.92
CA PRO A 68 -6.69 -34.37 -3.07
C PRO A 68 -5.94 -34.72 -1.78
N LEU A 69 -6.33 -34.09 -0.67
CA LEU A 69 -5.95 -34.55 0.66
C LEU A 69 -6.54 -35.95 0.82
N GLU A 70 -5.68 -36.97 0.96
CA GLU A 70 -6.15 -38.33 1.16
C GLU A 70 -7.07 -38.36 2.39
N LYS A 71 -8.25 -38.99 2.24
CA LYS A 71 -9.25 -39.13 3.30
C LYS A 71 -8.72 -40.04 4.42
N GLY A 72 -7.87 -39.48 5.29
CA GLY A 72 -7.54 -40.03 6.59
C GLY A 72 -8.54 -39.58 7.67
N PRO A 73 -8.48 -40.16 8.88
CA PRO A 73 -9.31 -39.76 10.02
C PRO A 73 -9.03 -38.32 10.54
N ASP A 74 -7.96 -37.66 10.07
CA ASP A 74 -7.55 -36.31 10.50
C ASP A 74 -8.06 -35.17 9.59
N THR A 75 -8.99 -35.47 8.67
CA THR A 75 -9.56 -34.49 7.73
C THR A 75 -10.30 -33.34 8.42
N GLU A 76 -10.91 -33.58 9.58
CA GLU A 76 -11.67 -32.57 10.32
C GLU A 76 -10.74 -31.51 10.93
N THR A 77 -9.63 -31.93 11.54
CA THR A 77 -8.59 -31.03 12.07
C THR A 77 -7.91 -30.24 10.96
N THR A 78 -7.66 -30.89 9.82
CA THR A 78 -7.03 -30.27 8.66
C THR A 78 -7.97 -29.23 8.01
N ALA A 79 -9.26 -29.53 7.91
CA ALA A 79 -10.28 -28.60 7.41
C ALA A 79 -10.43 -27.38 8.32
N ALA A 80 -10.40 -27.56 9.65
CA ALA A 80 -10.46 -26.45 10.59
C ALA A 80 -9.28 -25.48 10.43
N LEU A 81 -8.06 -26.00 10.23
CA LEU A 81 -6.87 -25.18 9.98
C LEU A 81 -6.96 -24.41 8.64
N VAL A 82 -7.52 -25.01 7.59
CA VAL A 82 -7.73 -24.33 6.31
C VAL A 82 -8.70 -23.16 6.46
N GLU A 83 -9.81 -23.35 7.18
CA GLU A 83 -10.77 -22.28 7.43
C GLU A 83 -10.17 -21.16 8.28
N GLU A 84 -9.38 -21.50 9.31
CA GLU A 84 -8.65 -20.50 10.12
C GLU A 84 -7.69 -19.66 9.26
N ILE A 85 -6.94 -20.28 8.35
CA ILE A 85 -6.04 -19.57 7.44
C ILE A 85 -6.83 -18.64 6.50
N LYS A 86 -8.00 -19.07 5.99
CA LYS A 86 -8.86 -18.23 5.15
C LYS A 86 -9.38 -17.01 5.90
N ASP A 87 -9.78 -17.17 7.15
CA ASP A 87 -10.26 -16.07 8.00
C ASP A 87 -9.15 -15.03 8.26
N ILE A 88 -7.92 -15.50 8.51
CA ILE A 88 -6.77 -14.62 8.67
C ILE A 88 -6.46 -13.91 7.34
N LEU A 89 -6.50 -14.60 6.21
CA LEU A 89 -6.29 -13.97 4.89
C LEU A 89 -7.37 -12.94 4.55
N ALA A 90 -8.62 -13.17 4.95
CA ALA A 90 -9.70 -12.18 4.81
C ALA A 90 -9.38 -10.92 5.63
N THR A 91 -8.90 -11.11 6.86
CA THR A 91 -8.46 -10.00 7.72
C THR A 91 -7.26 -9.25 7.13
N CYS A 92 -6.28 -9.96 6.57
CA CYS A 92 -5.13 -9.39 5.86
C CYS A 92 -5.58 -8.52 4.67
N ARG A 93 -6.53 -9.01 3.87
CA ARG A 93 -7.07 -8.26 2.73
C ARG A 93 -7.72 -6.95 3.20
N ASP A 94 -8.54 -7.01 4.24
CA ASP A 94 -9.24 -5.84 4.74
C ASP A 94 -8.27 -4.81 5.36
N ALA A 95 -7.23 -5.28 6.06
CA ALA A 95 -6.15 -4.42 6.55
C ALA A 95 -5.35 -3.78 5.41
N HIS A 96 -5.04 -4.55 4.36
CA HIS A 96 -4.33 -4.03 3.19
C HIS A 96 -5.14 -2.98 2.43
N LEU A 97 -6.46 -3.16 2.30
CA LEU A 97 -7.36 -2.16 1.70
C LEU A 97 -7.37 -0.85 2.50
N LYS A 98 -7.38 -0.93 3.84
CA LYS A 98 -7.27 0.26 4.70
C LYS A 98 -5.96 1.01 4.46
N ASN A 99 -4.84 0.28 4.37
CA ASN A 99 -3.53 0.88 4.08
C ASN A 99 -3.53 1.58 2.70
N ALA A 100 -4.12 0.97 1.67
CA ALA A 100 -4.24 1.58 0.34
C ALA A 100 -5.04 2.89 0.37
N ILE A 101 -6.21 2.89 1.03
CA ILE A 101 -7.05 4.11 1.15
C ILE A 101 -6.30 5.24 1.87
N LEU A 102 -5.50 4.92 2.89
CA LEU A 102 -4.69 5.92 3.60
C LEU A 102 -3.60 6.52 2.71
N ILE A 103 -2.93 5.70 1.91
CA ILE A 103 -1.92 6.16 0.95
C ILE A 103 -2.56 7.10 -0.07
N ASP A 104 -3.70 6.71 -0.68
CA ASP A 104 -4.40 7.54 -1.67
C ASP A 104 -4.78 8.91 -1.09
N ARG A 105 -5.32 8.93 0.13
CA ARG A 105 -5.66 10.19 0.82
C ARG A 105 -4.44 11.07 1.08
N LYS A 106 -3.30 10.48 1.44
CA LYS A 106 -2.05 11.24 1.64
C LYS A 106 -1.52 11.82 0.33
N ILE A 107 -1.60 11.07 -0.77
CA ILE A 107 -1.22 11.55 -2.10
C ILE A 107 -2.14 12.71 -2.52
N GLU A 108 -3.45 12.60 -2.30
CA GLU A 108 -4.39 13.65 -2.65
C GLU A 108 -4.14 14.94 -1.83
N ALA A 109 -3.88 14.79 -0.53
CA ALA A 109 -3.54 15.93 0.33
C ALA A 109 -2.24 16.63 -0.11
N THR A 110 -1.20 15.89 -0.49
CA THR A 110 0.06 16.48 -0.97
C THR A 110 -0.12 17.16 -2.33
N ARG A 111 -0.91 16.58 -3.25
CA ARG A 111 -1.27 17.22 -4.53
C ARG A 111 -2.04 18.52 -4.31
N SER A 112 -3.05 18.51 -3.45
CA SER A 112 -3.84 19.70 -3.12
C SER A 112 -2.96 20.79 -2.47
N ALA A 113 -2.08 20.42 -1.54
CA ALA A 113 -1.13 21.36 -0.94
C ALA A 113 -0.18 21.98 -1.99
N LEU A 114 0.34 21.18 -2.93
CA LEU A 114 1.16 21.68 -4.03
C LEU A 114 0.38 22.60 -4.97
N GLU A 115 -0.89 22.30 -5.25
CA GLU A 115 -1.76 23.14 -6.08
C GLU A 115 -2.01 24.50 -5.42
N VAL A 116 -2.27 24.53 -4.10
CA VAL A 116 -2.43 25.78 -3.33
C VAL A 116 -1.14 26.61 -3.38
N LEU A 117 0.02 26.00 -3.14
CA LEU A 117 1.32 26.69 -3.21
C LEU A 117 1.66 27.22 -4.61
N ARG A 118 1.27 26.49 -5.67
CA ARG A 118 1.43 26.95 -7.06
C ARG A 118 0.50 28.12 -7.35
N SER A 119 -0.76 28.02 -6.95
CA SER A 119 -1.77 29.05 -7.17
C SER A 119 -1.45 30.34 -6.41
N SER A 120 -0.94 30.25 -5.19
CA SER A 120 -0.49 31.42 -4.40
C SER A 120 0.70 32.13 -5.06
N ARG A 121 1.64 31.39 -5.66
CA ARG A 121 2.76 31.98 -6.41
C ARG A 121 2.31 32.68 -7.70
N SER A 122 1.28 32.18 -8.36
CA SER A 122 0.72 32.81 -9.56
C SER A 122 -0.07 34.08 -9.24
N ALA A 123 -0.76 34.14 -8.10
CA ALA A 123 -1.48 35.34 -7.64
C ALA A 123 -0.52 36.51 -7.30
N ASP A 124 0.64 36.22 -6.69
CA ASP A 124 1.64 37.22 -6.28
C ASP A 124 2.31 37.95 -7.47
N THR A 125 2.39 37.30 -8.64
CA THR A 125 2.92 37.92 -9.87
C THR A 125 1.93 38.86 -10.59
N GLY A 126 0.65 38.82 -10.23
CA GLY A 126 -0.40 39.68 -10.81
C GLY A 126 -0.64 40.97 -10.01
N GLU A 127 -0.31 40.98 -8.72
CA GLU A 127 -0.56 42.12 -7.81
C GLU A 127 0.63 43.07 -7.66
N THR A 128 1.67 42.94 -8.48
CA THR A 128 2.82 43.87 -8.49
C THR A 128 2.54 45.19 -9.23
N TYR A 129 1.28 45.48 -9.59
CA TYR A 129 0.87 46.84 -9.98
C TYR A 129 0.75 47.72 -8.73
N ASP A 130 1.74 48.60 -8.60
CA ASP A 130 2.02 49.55 -7.54
C ASP A 130 0.79 50.29 -6.97
N LYS A 131 0.73 50.43 -5.63
CA LYS A 131 -0.23 51.30 -4.90
C LYS A 131 -0.08 52.79 -5.27
N LEU A 132 0.89 53.15 -6.12
CA LEU A 132 1.04 54.47 -6.75
C LEU A 132 0.66 54.51 -8.25
N GLY A 133 0.05 53.45 -8.81
CA GLY A 133 -0.71 53.51 -10.05
C GLY A 133 0.06 53.91 -11.32
N ARG A 134 1.37 53.67 -11.40
CA ARG A 134 2.15 54.00 -12.61
C ARG A 134 2.59 52.76 -13.37
N ILE A 135 1.88 52.52 -14.48
CA ILE A 135 2.34 51.63 -15.55
C ILE A 135 3.51 52.35 -16.24
N LYS A 136 4.73 51.81 -16.15
CA LYS A 136 5.87 52.28 -16.96
C LYS A 136 5.66 51.82 -18.40
N ARG A 137 4.70 52.44 -19.10
CA ARG A 137 4.52 52.30 -20.54
C ARG A 137 5.75 52.91 -21.22
N GLY A 138 6.43 52.12 -22.03
CA GLY A 138 7.56 52.58 -22.84
C GLY A 138 7.16 53.80 -23.65
N TYR A 139 7.87 54.91 -23.43
CA TYR A 139 7.66 56.16 -24.16
C TYR A 139 8.11 56.00 -25.62
N SER A 140 7.22 56.39 -26.54
CA SER A 140 7.50 56.64 -27.95
C SER A 140 8.63 57.67 -28.16
N ARG A 141 9.53 57.38 -29.10
CA ARG A 141 10.27 58.34 -29.93
C ARG A 141 10.46 57.67 -31.29
N GLY A 142 10.06 58.18 -32.44
CA GLY A 142 9.30 59.35 -32.85
C GLY A 142 9.26 59.23 -34.37
N ARG A 143 8.09 59.30 -34.99
CA ARG A 143 7.98 59.44 -36.45
C ARG A 143 6.85 60.41 -36.73
N GLN A 144 7.26 61.67 -36.81
CA GLN A 144 6.47 62.78 -37.31
C GLN A 144 6.13 62.48 -38.78
N THR A 145 4.83 62.43 -39.07
CA THR A 145 4.28 62.59 -40.41
C THR A 145 4.46 64.05 -40.84
N ASP A 146 4.77 64.33 -42.10
CA ASP A 146 3.80 64.95 -43.03
C ASP A 146 4.38 65.27 -44.43
N VAL A 147 3.45 65.23 -45.40
CA VAL A 147 3.40 65.73 -46.81
C VAL A 147 4.40 65.24 -47.86
#